data_AF-A0A8C3VN86-F1
#
_entry.id   AF-A0A8C3VN86-F1
#
_cell.length_a   1.000
_cell.length_b   1.000
_cell.length_c   1.000
_cell.angle_alpha   90.00
_cell.angle_beta   90.00
_cell.angle_gamma   90.00
#
_symmetry.space_group_name_H-M   'P 1'
#
loop_
_entity.id
_entity.type
_entity.pdbx_description
1 polymer ?
#
loop_
_entity_poly.entity_id
_entity_poly.type
_entity_poly.pdbx_seq_one_letter_code
_entity_poly.pdbx_strand_id
1 'polypeptide(L)'
;MFFQIVLRFVSNLSATAVGFLSVIVHRIPVLKKYMENTHQKKVIFSKQENLPCIAPLLTTVEETPHIISAQVRGRVPEWLSGYLLRIGPGKFEFGKNKYNHWFDGMALLHQFKIEKGTVMYRNKFLQSDTYKVNSVHNRIVVSEFGTLALPDPCKNIFERFMSKFELPGKFAGSCYHVIRVPPEKADLEETIHGTQVICSIASAERMKPSYYHSFGMTRNYIIFIEQPVKMNLWKIITSKIRGKAFSDGISWEPQYNTRFHVVDKHTGQLLPEMYYSKPFVSFHQINAFEDQGCVIIDLCCQDDGRNLEVYQLQNLRKAGKGLDQAYNSVARSFPRRFVLPLHVSLNAPDGENLSLLSYSSASAVKQADGKIWCFYESLHPEDLEEEGGVEFPQINYGQFSGKKYRFFYGCGFRHLVGDSLIKVDVVNKTLTVWREDGFYPSEPIFVPVPGTNEEDGGVILSVVITPNQNERNFLLVLDAKNLEELGRAEVPVQMPYGFHGTFVTI
;
A
#
# COMPACT_ATOMS: atom_id res chain seq x y z
N MET A 1 -8.21 45.81 -17.33
CA MET A 1 -8.86 46.18 -18.60
C MET A 1 -8.10 45.64 -19.84
N PHE A 2 -6.76 45.62 -19.84
CA PHE A 2 -5.95 45.01 -20.92
C PHE A 2 -6.11 43.48 -21.07
N PHE A 3 -6.40 42.76 -19.98
CA PHE A 3 -6.51 41.29 -19.99
C PHE A 3 -7.80 40.75 -20.64
N GLN A 4 -8.89 41.53 -20.66
CA GLN A 4 -10.16 41.11 -21.29
C GLN A 4 -10.18 41.33 -22.81
N ILE A 5 -9.33 42.21 -23.34
CA ILE A 5 -9.22 42.46 -24.79
C ILE A 5 -8.45 41.32 -25.48
N VAL A 6 -7.45 40.74 -24.81
CA VAL A 6 -6.66 39.61 -25.34
C VAL A 6 -7.50 38.33 -25.44
N LEU A 7 -8.36 38.06 -24.46
CA LEU A 7 -9.20 36.85 -24.45
C LEU A 7 -10.27 36.82 -25.56
N ARG A 8 -10.73 37.98 -26.04
CA ARG A 8 -11.66 38.05 -27.20
C ARG A 8 -10.97 37.92 -28.56
N PHE A 9 -9.65 38.12 -28.63
CA PHE A 9 -8.91 37.96 -29.88
C PHE A 9 -8.54 36.49 -30.15
N VAL A 10 -8.42 35.67 -29.10
CA VAL A 10 -8.03 34.25 -29.20
C VAL A 10 -9.18 33.35 -29.65
N SER A 11 -10.44 33.77 -29.52
CA SER A 11 -11.60 32.94 -29.89
C SER A 11 -11.91 32.88 -31.39
N ASN A 12 -11.17 33.59 -32.24
CA ASN A 12 -11.46 33.71 -33.69
C ASN A 12 -10.27 33.42 -34.62
N LEU A 13 -9.23 32.73 -34.13
CA LEU A 13 -8.04 32.43 -34.94
C LEU A 13 -8.01 30.95 -35.36
N SER A 14 -7.80 30.71 -36.64
CA SER A 14 -7.66 29.38 -37.24
C SER A 14 -6.40 28.67 -36.74
N ALA A 15 -6.37 27.34 -36.85
CA ALA A 15 -5.33 26.44 -36.33
C ALA A 15 -3.88 26.81 -36.74
N THR A 16 -3.69 27.62 -37.78
CA THR A 16 -2.38 28.11 -38.23
C THR A 16 -1.80 29.24 -37.35
N ALA A 17 -2.62 30.00 -36.61
CA ALA A 17 -2.14 31.08 -35.74
C ALA A 17 -1.63 30.59 -34.37
N VAL A 18 -2.05 29.40 -33.94
CA VAL A 18 -1.60 28.77 -32.67
C VAL A 18 -0.09 28.44 -32.73
N GLY A 19 0.42 28.11 -33.92
CA GLY A 19 1.85 27.85 -34.13
C GLY A 19 2.74 29.09 -33.94
N PHE A 20 2.25 30.28 -34.30
CA PHE A 20 3.04 31.51 -34.23
C PHE A 20 3.12 32.09 -32.80
N LEU A 21 2.07 31.94 -31.99
CA LEU A 21 2.13 32.33 -30.57
C LEU A 21 3.05 31.43 -29.73
N SER A 22 3.12 30.13 -30.06
CA SER A 22 4.03 29.18 -29.38
C SER A 22 5.49 29.65 -29.46
N VAL A 23 5.91 30.20 -30.59
CA VAL A 23 7.29 30.67 -30.82
C VAL A 23 7.61 31.95 -30.03
N ILE A 24 6.62 32.81 -29.79
CA ILE A 24 6.79 34.06 -29.05
C ILE A 24 6.86 33.80 -27.53
N VAL A 25 6.05 32.86 -27.02
CA VAL A 25 6.04 32.52 -25.59
C VAL A 25 7.35 31.86 -25.14
N HIS A 26 8.04 31.13 -26.03
CA HIS A 26 9.34 30.52 -25.75
C HIS A 26 10.52 31.50 -25.68
N ARG A 27 10.35 32.76 -26.11
CA ARG A 27 11.42 33.77 -26.10
C ARG A 27 11.40 34.74 -24.91
N ILE A 28 10.44 34.59 -23.98
CA ILE A 28 10.33 35.44 -22.79
C ILE A 28 10.87 34.67 -21.57
N PRO A 29 12.06 35.01 -21.03
CA PRO A 29 12.71 34.26 -19.95
C PRO A 29 11.85 34.14 -18.67
N VAL A 30 10.98 35.12 -18.42
CA VAL A 30 10.10 35.17 -17.24
C VAL A 30 8.96 34.15 -17.34
N LEU A 31 8.43 33.88 -18.54
CA LEU A 31 7.41 32.85 -18.77
C LEU A 31 8.00 31.44 -18.75
N LYS A 32 9.26 31.28 -19.16
CA LYS A 32 9.98 30.01 -19.06
C LYS A 32 10.09 29.53 -17.60
N LYS A 33 10.37 30.45 -16.67
CA LYS A 33 10.43 30.16 -15.21
C LYS A 33 9.07 29.80 -14.59
N TYR A 34 7.96 30.29 -15.17
CA TYR A 34 6.60 29.92 -14.76
C TYR A 34 6.12 28.61 -15.39
N MET A 35 6.59 28.25 -16.60
CA MET A 35 6.25 27.00 -17.29
C MET A 35 7.14 25.82 -16.87
N GLU A 36 8.37 26.06 -16.41
CA GLU A 36 9.28 25.04 -15.89
C GLU A 36 8.83 24.46 -14.53
N ASN A 37 7.95 25.16 -13.79
CA ASN A 37 7.32 24.63 -12.56
C ASN A 37 6.06 23.77 -12.80
N THR A 38 5.73 23.48 -14.06
CA THR A 38 4.69 22.52 -14.47
C THR A 38 5.28 21.23 -15.02
N HIS A 39 6.31 20.67 -14.39
CA HIS A 39 6.66 19.26 -14.61
C HIS A 39 5.63 18.37 -13.90
N GLN A 40 4.49 18.18 -14.55
CA GLN A 40 3.67 17.00 -14.29
C GLN A 40 4.46 15.82 -14.85
N LYS A 41 5.18 15.08 -14.00
CA LYS A 41 5.69 13.77 -14.42
C LYS A 41 4.48 12.97 -14.92
N LYS A 42 4.59 12.50 -16.16
CA LYS A 42 3.56 11.69 -16.82
C LYS A 42 3.36 10.43 -15.98
N VAL A 43 2.11 10.00 -15.76
CA VAL A 43 1.83 8.72 -15.07
C VAL A 43 2.64 7.62 -15.74
N ILE A 44 3.45 6.93 -14.94
CA ILE A 44 4.37 5.91 -15.44
C ILE A 44 3.61 4.60 -15.56
N PHE A 45 3.46 4.15 -16.80
CA PHE A 45 2.93 2.84 -17.16
C PHE A 45 4.04 2.03 -17.82
N SER A 46 3.96 0.71 -17.68
CA SER A 46 4.91 -0.19 -18.33
C SER A 46 4.52 -0.48 -19.78
N LYS A 47 5.44 -1.10 -20.51
CA LYS A 47 5.25 -1.66 -21.86
C LYS A 47 5.84 -3.07 -21.92
N GLN A 48 5.62 -3.87 -20.89
CA GLN A 48 6.09 -5.26 -20.92
C GLN A 48 5.19 -6.12 -21.79
N GLU A 49 5.82 -7.11 -22.41
CA GLU A 49 5.18 -8.12 -23.26
C GLU A 49 5.67 -9.51 -22.83
N ASN A 50 4.83 -10.52 -23.07
CA ASN A 50 5.14 -11.93 -22.78
C ASN A 50 5.34 -12.23 -21.29
N LEU A 51 4.52 -11.62 -20.43
CA LEU A 51 4.53 -11.93 -19.00
C LEU A 51 4.21 -13.41 -18.73
N PRO A 52 4.98 -14.10 -17.86
CA PRO A 52 4.66 -15.46 -17.45
C PRO A 52 3.30 -15.54 -16.75
N CYS A 53 2.59 -16.66 -16.91
CA CYS A 53 1.30 -16.85 -16.27
C CYS A 53 1.46 -17.04 -14.75
N ILE A 54 0.83 -16.15 -13.97
CA ILE A 54 0.81 -16.23 -12.49
C ILE A 54 -0.48 -16.84 -11.94
N ALA A 55 -1.40 -17.29 -12.80
CA ALA A 55 -2.66 -17.86 -12.36
C ALA A 55 -2.52 -18.97 -11.29
N PRO A 56 -1.50 -19.88 -11.37
CA PRO A 56 -1.30 -20.90 -10.34
C PRO A 56 -1.03 -20.35 -8.94
N LEU A 57 -0.39 -19.17 -8.83
CA LEU A 57 -0.11 -18.50 -7.55
C LEU A 57 -1.38 -18.00 -6.85
N LEU A 58 -2.51 -17.99 -7.56
CA LEU A 58 -3.78 -17.43 -7.15
C LEU A 58 -4.87 -18.51 -7.17
N THR A 59 -4.53 -19.72 -6.70
CA THR A 59 -5.42 -20.88 -6.65
C THR A 59 -5.62 -21.36 -5.23
N THR A 60 -6.73 -22.08 -4.99
CA THR A 60 -7.00 -22.67 -3.69
C THR A 60 -5.98 -23.75 -3.40
N VAL A 61 -5.44 -23.73 -2.19
CA VAL A 61 -4.53 -24.77 -1.68
C VAL A 61 -5.14 -25.52 -0.52
N GLU A 62 -4.58 -26.69 -0.21
CA GLU A 62 -4.93 -27.47 0.95
C GLU A 62 -4.18 -27.00 2.21
N GLU A 63 -4.78 -27.26 3.37
CA GLU A 63 -4.08 -27.05 4.64
C GLU A 63 -3.03 -28.14 4.88
N THR A 64 -1.99 -27.78 5.63
CA THR A 64 -0.95 -28.65 6.17
C THR A 64 -0.87 -28.34 7.67
N PRO A 65 -1.83 -28.82 8.48
CA PRO A 65 -1.94 -28.43 9.89
C PRO A 65 -0.85 -29.10 10.75
N HIS A 66 -0.30 -30.22 10.29
CA HIS A 66 0.81 -30.91 10.93
C HIS A 66 2.14 -30.26 10.53
N ILE A 67 3.06 -30.20 11.48
CA ILE A 67 4.39 -29.64 11.24
C ILE A 67 5.17 -30.57 10.33
N ILE A 68 5.76 -30.02 9.28
CA ILE A 68 6.66 -30.71 8.35
C ILE A 68 8.03 -30.06 8.34
N SER A 69 9.08 -30.85 8.08
CA SER A 69 10.44 -30.31 7.92
C SER A 69 10.62 -29.73 6.53
N ALA A 70 11.23 -28.55 6.44
CA ALA A 70 11.72 -28.01 5.18
C ALA A 70 13.15 -28.50 4.91
N GLN A 71 13.51 -28.67 3.64
CA GLN A 71 14.86 -29.05 3.23
C GLN A 71 15.73 -27.80 3.12
N VAL A 72 16.70 -27.66 4.02
CA VAL A 72 17.60 -26.50 4.05
C VAL A 72 18.73 -26.68 3.03
N ARG A 73 19.00 -25.64 2.24
CA ARG A 73 20.17 -25.49 1.37
C ARG A 73 20.90 -24.19 1.74
N GLY A 74 22.24 -24.19 1.66
CA GLY A 74 23.04 -23.08 2.17
C GLY A 74 23.04 -23.03 3.70
N ARG A 75 23.11 -21.84 4.28
CA ARG A 75 23.25 -21.59 5.71
C ARG A 75 22.15 -20.67 6.23
N VAL A 76 21.20 -21.23 6.98
CA VAL A 76 20.31 -20.44 7.85
C VAL A 76 21.09 -20.10 9.13
N PRO A 77 21.24 -18.82 9.51
CA PRO A 77 22.05 -18.45 10.68
C PRO A 77 21.55 -19.09 11.98
N GLU A 78 22.48 -19.59 12.81
CA GLU A 78 22.13 -20.29 14.05
C GLU A 78 21.46 -19.38 15.09
N TRP A 79 21.77 -18.08 15.07
CA TRP A 79 21.16 -17.08 15.94
C TRP A 79 19.71 -16.78 15.55
N LEU A 80 19.27 -17.11 14.33
CA LEU A 80 17.93 -16.86 13.87
C LEU A 80 16.98 -17.89 14.50
N SER A 81 16.33 -17.50 15.60
CA SER A 81 15.39 -18.35 16.32
C SER A 81 14.06 -17.64 16.52
N GLY A 82 12.98 -18.25 16.02
CA GLY A 82 11.67 -17.62 16.05
C GLY A 82 10.64 -18.23 15.12
N TYR A 83 9.55 -17.50 14.93
CA TYR A 83 8.45 -17.83 14.04
C TYR A 83 8.27 -16.71 13.01
N LEU A 84 8.41 -17.04 11.73
CA LEU A 84 7.86 -16.21 10.66
C LEU A 84 6.39 -16.60 10.47
N LEU A 85 5.49 -15.66 10.73
CA LEU A 85 4.06 -15.79 10.52
C LEU A 85 3.67 -14.95 9.31
N ARG A 86 2.97 -15.54 8.33
CA ARG A 86 2.45 -14.82 7.15
C ARG A 86 0.97 -15.09 6.94
N ILE A 87 0.29 -14.14 6.32
CA ILE A 87 -1.13 -14.24 5.98
C ILE A 87 -1.37 -13.89 4.51
N GLY A 88 -2.29 -14.62 3.89
CA GLY A 88 -2.72 -14.39 2.52
C GLY A 88 -4.01 -15.14 2.19
N PRO A 89 -4.62 -14.89 1.03
CA PRO A 89 -5.77 -15.64 0.58
C PRO A 89 -5.33 -17.03 0.11
N GLY A 90 -5.94 -18.09 0.64
CA GLY A 90 -5.63 -19.47 0.25
C GLY A 90 -6.82 -20.30 -0.24
N LYS A 91 -8.03 -19.73 -0.21
CA LYS A 91 -9.24 -20.36 -0.77
C LYS A 91 -10.05 -19.34 -1.54
N PHE A 92 -10.29 -19.63 -2.82
CA PHE A 92 -10.92 -18.70 -3.77
C PHE A 92 -12.32 -19.13 -4.22
N GLU A 93 -12.86 -20.22 -3.67
CA GLU A 93 -14.19 -20.72 -3.98
C GLU A 93 -14.80 -21.57 -2.85
N PHE A 94 -16.14 -21.58 -2.83
CA PHE A 94 -16.96 -22.51 -2.05
C PHE A 94 -18.03 -23.10 -2.98
N GLY A 95 -18.06 -24.43 -3.09
CA GLY A 95 -18.89 -25.14 -4.05
C GLY A 95 -18.68 -24.63 -5.48
N LYS A 96 -19.75 -24.13 -6.10
CA LYS A 96 -19.70 -23.56 -7.47
C LYS A 96 -19.41 -22.05 -7.49
N ASN A 97 -19.42 -21.39 -6.34
CA ASN A 97 -19.26 -19.94 -6.25
C ASN A 97 -17.80 -19.57 -6.05
N LYS A 98 -17.32 -18.63 -6.85
CA LYS A 98 -15.93 -18.14 -6.84
C LYS A 98 -15.89 -16.70 -6.35
N TYR A 99 -14.84 -16.35 -5.65
CA TYR A 99 -14.52 -14.96 -5.37
C TYR A 99 -14.06 -14.23 -6.65
N ASN A 100 -14.34 -12.94 -6.71
CA ASN A 100 -14.02 -12.08 -7.85
C ASN A 100 -12.72 -11.31 -7.63
N HIS A 101 -12.46 -10.84 -6.41
CA HIS A 101 -11.29 -10.01 -6.11
C HIS A 101 -10.24 -10.79 -5.30
N TRP A 102 -8.97 -10.46 -5.51
CA TRP A 102 -7.87 -11.16 -4.82
C TRP A 102 -7.97 -11.07 -3.30
N PHE A 103 -8.39 -9.91 -2.79
CA PHE A 103 -8.58 -9.64 -1.36
C PHE A 103 -9.76 -10.38 -0.71
N ASP A 104 -10.62 -11.05 -1.49
CA ASP A 104 -11.79 -11.75 -0.95
C ASP A 104 -11.49 -13.21 -0.55
N GLY A 105 -10.33 -13.75 -0.98
CA GLY A 105 -9.96 -15.13 -0.68
C GLY A 105 -9.78 -15.37 0.82
N MET A 106 -10.16 -16.55 1.30
CA MET A 106 -10.15 -16.82 2.74
C MET A 106 -8.72 -16.88 3.30
N ALA A 107 -8.54 -16.26 4.45
CA ALA A 107 -7.24 -16.13 5.12
C ALA A 107 -6.63 -17.48 5.48
N LEU A 108 -5.46 -17.75 4.92
CA LEU A 108 -4.56 -18.85 5.23
C LEU A 108 -3.36 -18.29 6.01
N LEU A 109 -3.12 -18.83 7.20
CA LEU A 109 -1.99 -18.49 8.04
C LEU A 109 -0.86 -19.48 7.77
N HIS A 110 0.33 -18.98 7.47
CA HIS A 110 1.55 -19.76 7.27
C HIS A 110 2.49 -19.54 8.46
N GLN A 111 3.13 -20.59 8.93
CA GLN A 111 4.15 -20.52 9.99
C GLN A 111 5.41 -21.24 9.54
N PHE A 112 6.53 -20.54 9.60
CA PHE A 112 7.87 -21.14 9.55
C PHE A 112 8.51 -21.01 10.93
N LYS A 113 8.71 -22.14 11.62
CA LYS A 113 9.50 -22.17 12.86
C LYS A 113 10.97 -22.35 12.47
N ILE A 114 11.82 -21.45 12.93
CA ILE A 114 13.26 -21.45 12.67
C ILE A 114 13.98 -21.63 13.99
N GLU A 115 14.87 -22.62 14.08
CA GLU A 115 15.63 -22.90 15.29
C GLU A 115 16.93 -23.64 14.95
N LYS A 116 18.08 -23.11 15.38
CA LYS A 116 19.41 -23.75 15.21
C LYS A 116 19.68 -24.20 13.77
N GLY A 117 19.38 -23.35 12.80
CA GLY A 117 19.55 -23.62 11.38
C GLY A 117 18.52 -24.59 10.76
N THR A 118 17.58 -25.13 11.54
CA THR A 118 16.47 -25.95 11.03
C THR A 118 15.24 -25.10 10.78
N VAL A 119 14.43 -25.50 9.79
CA VAL A 119 13.18 -24.82 9.43
C VAL A 119 12.05 -25.84 9.34
N MET A 120 10.95 -25.57 10.03
CA MET A 120 9.74 -26.36 9.96
C MET A 120 8.56 -25.51 9.52
N TYR A 121 7.60 -26.11 8.83
CA TYR A 121 6.47 -25.42 8.22
C TYR A 121 5.13 -26.03 8.63
N ARG A 122 4.10 -25.19 8.73
CA ARG A 122 2.68 -25.57 8.70
C ARG A 122 1.82 -24.42 8.22
N ASN A 123 0.60 -24.70 7.77
CA ASN A 123 -0.41 -23.67 7.53
C ASN A 123 -1.80 -24.11 8.00
N LYS A 124 -2.70 -23.13 8.20
CA LYS A 124 -4.10 -23.38 8.56
C LYS A 124 -4.98 -22.20 8.17
N PHE A 125 -6.18 -22.45 7.67
CA PHE A 125 -7.19 -21.42 7.46
C PHE A 125 -7.62 -20.84 8.80
N LEU A 126 -7.70 -19.52 8.83
CA LEU A 126 -8.29 -18.80 9.94
C LEU A 126 -9.76 -19.21 10.04
N GLN A 127 -10.15 -19.75 11.18
CA GLN A 127 -11.51 -20.22 11.45
C GLN A 127 -12.44 -19.05 11.79
N SER A 128 -12.52 -18.07 10.88
CA SER A 128 -13.41 -16.91 10.98
C SER A 128 -14.87 -17.34 10.81
N ASP A 129 -15.80 -16.52 11.28
CA ASP A 129 -17.23 -16.78 11.11
C ASP A 129 -17.60 -16.90 9.63
N THR A 130 -17.03 -16.05 8.76
CA THR A 130 -17.23 -16.17 7.31
C THR A 130 -16.74 -17.52 6.77
N TYR A 131 -15.53 -17.95 7.14
CA TYR A 131 -14.99 -19.23 6.68
C TYR A 131 -15.89 -20.40 7.10
N LYS A 132 -16.27 -20.42 8.39
CA LYS A 132 -17.15 -21.46 8.95
C LYS A 132 -18.50 -21.50 8.24
N VAL A 133 -19.17 -20.36 8.13
CA VAL A 133 -20.50 -20.29 7.54
C VAL A 133 -20.46 -20.66 6.04
N ASN A 134 -19.49 -20.16 5.28
CA ASN A 134 -19.35 -20.52 3.86
C ASN A 134 -19.01 -22.01 3.67
N SER A 135 -18.21 -22.59 4.58
CA SER A 135 -17.88 -24.02 4.57
C SER A 135 -19.11 -24.89 4.82
N VAL A 136 -19.92 -24.55 5.84
CA VAL A 136 -21.15 -25.27 6.17
C VAL A 136 -22.14 -25.26 5.01
N HIS A 137 -22.32 -24.11 4.35
CA HIS A 137 -23.27 -23.98 3.24
C HIS A 137 -22.69 -24.40 1.88
N ASN A 138 -21.38 -24.67 1.81
CA ASN A 138 -20.62 -24.93 0.59
C ASN A 138 -20.91 -23.91 -0.54
N ARG A 139 -21.05 -22.63 -0.16
CA ARG A 139 -21.28 -21.49 -1.04
C ARG A 139 -20.89 -20.19 -0.35
N ILE A 140 -20.67 -19.12 -1.12
CA ILE A 140 -20.38 -17.78 -0.58
C ILE A 140 -21.69 -17.14 -0.12
N VAL A 141 -21.88 -17.01 1.20
CA VAL A 141 -23.08 -16.39 1.81
C VAL A 141 -22.80 -15.06 2.50
N VAL A 142 -21.53 -14.72 2.70
CA VAL A 142 -21.08 -13.43 3.23
C VAL A 142 -20.43 -12.64 2.09
N SER A 143 -20.88 -11.40 1.88
CA SER A 143 -20.27 -10.51 0.90
C SER A 143 -18.92 -10.01 1.40
N GLU A 144 -17.93 -9.99 0.52
CA GLU A 144 -16.58 -9.48 0.77
C GLU A 144 -16.32 -8.19 -0.02
N PHE A 145 -15.08 -7.71 -0.03
CA PHE A 145 -14.67 -6.45 -0.67
C PHE A 145 -15.14 -6.35 -2.13
N GLY A 146 -14.81 -7.32 -2.98
CA GLY A 146 -15.16 -7.33 -4.41
C GLY A 146 -16.20 -8.37 -4.83
N THR A 147 -16.72 -9.15 -3.89
CA THR A 147 -17.66 -10.26 -4.16
C THR A 147 -18.96 -10.08 -3.40
N LEU A 148 -20.05 -9.88 -4.13
CA LEU A 148 -21.39 -9.90 -3.55
C LEU A 148 -21.83 -11.35 -3.32
N ALA A 149 -22.19 -11.69 -2.08
CA ALA A 149 -22.79 -12.99 -1.80
C ALA A 149 -24.15 -13.14 -2.49
N LEU A 150 -24.43 -14.35 -2.96
CA LEU A 150 -25.74 -14.67 -3.53
C LEU A 150 -26.77 -14.75 -2.40
N PRO A 151 -27.95 -14.12 -2.56
CA PRO A 151 -29.04 -14.24 -1.59
C PRO A 151 -29.38 -15.71 -1.34
N ASP A 152 -29.76 -16.03 -0.12
CA ASP A 152 -30.27 -17.36 0.20
C ASP A 152 -31.52 -17.67 -0.65
N PRO A 153 -31.50 -18.71 -1.50
CA PRO A 153 -32.65 -19.09 -2.30
C PRO A 153 -33.87 -19.47 -1.44
N CYS A 154 -33.66 -19.87 -0.18
CA CYS A 154 -34.71 -20.28 0.76
C CYS A 154 -35.34 -19.11 1.54
N LYS A 155 -34.81 -17.88 1.44
CA LYS A 155 -35.41 -16.69 2.08
C LYS A 155 -36.36 -15.98 1.14
N ASN A 156 -37.59 -15.72 1.57
CA ASN A 156 -38.59 -14.96 0.80
C ASN A 156 -38.20 -13.47 0.68
N ILE A 157 -38.67 -12.77 -0.37
CA ILE A 157 -38.35 -11.35 -0.64
C ILE A 157 -38.57 -10.44 0.58
N PHE A 158 -39.60 -10.72 1.39
CA PHE A 158 -39.93 -9.96 2.59
C PHE A 158 -38.97 -10.23 3.77
N GLU A 159 -38.52 -11.47 3.96
CA GLU A 159 -37.49 -11.82 4.96
C GLU A 159 -36.11 -11.29 4.56
N ARG A 160 -35.82 -11.19 3.26
CA ARG A 160 -34.64 -10.53 2.71
C ARG A 160 -34.61 -9.03 3.02
N PHE A 161 -35.78 -8.40 3.17
CA PHE A 161 -35.92 -6.96 3.43
C PHE A 161 -35.91 -6.62 4.93
N MET A 162 -36.35 -7.55 5.79
CA MET A 162 -36.45 -7.31 7.24
C MET A 162 -35.19 -7.70 8.04
N SER A 163 -34.31 -8.54 7.50
CA SER A 163 -33.25 -9.15 8.32
C SER A 163 -31.99 -8.32 8.56
N LYS A 164 -31.94 -7.01 8.21
CA LYS A 164 -30.86 -6.06 8.58
C LYS A 164 -31.09 -4.66 7.98
N PHE A 165 -32.12 -3.96 8.43
CA PHE A 165 -32.22 -2.51 8.26
C PHE A 165 -32.43 -1.85 9.62
N GLU A 166 -31.35 -1.69 10.37
CA GLU A 166 -31.23 -0.50 11.20
C GLU A 166 -30.72 0.60 10.27
N LEU A 167 -31.58 1.56 9.96
CA LEU A 167 -31.15 2.82 9.36
C LEU A 167 -30.15 3.45 10.34
N PRO A 168 -28.93 3.82 9.93
CA PRO A 168 -28.05 4.59 10.80
C PRO A 168 -28.79 5.86 11.22
N GLY A 169 -29.03 6.00 12.52
CA GLY A 169 -29.58 7.23 13.09
C GLY A 169 -28.72 8.43 12.69
N LYS A 170 -29.35 9.61 12.61
CA LYS A 170 -28.76 10.94 12.30
C LYS A 170 -27.29 10.88 11.86
N PHE A 171 -27.04 10.94 10.54
CA PHE A 171 -25.68 11.06 9.97
C PHE A 171 -24.96 12.30 10.51
N ALA A 172 -24.33 12.25 11.69
CA ALA A 172 -23.15 13.07 11.94
C ALA A 172 -22.13 12.65 10.86
N GLY A 173 -21.50 13.61 10.18
CA GLY A 173 -20.71 13.31 8.99
C GLY A 173 -19.62 12.24 9.17
N SER A 174 -19.03 11.75 8.07
CA SER A 174 -17.94 10.78 8.15
C SER A 174 -16.72 11.36 8.87
N CYS A 175 -16.22 10.62 9.85
CA CYS A 175 -14.98 10.92 10.55
C CYS A 175 -14.08 9.67 10.58
N TYR A 176 -12.78 9.91 10.63
CA TYR A 176 -11.76 8.89 10.83
C TYR A 176 -11.37 8.90 12.31
N HIS A 177 -11.38 7.73 12.94
CA HIS A 177 -10.96 7.59 14.33
C HIS A 177 -9.61 6.89 14.38
N VAL A 178 -8.65 7.50 15.08
CA VAL A 178 -7.41 6.80 15.43
C VAL A 178 -7.61 6.23 16.83
N ILE A 179 -7.50 4.92 16.93
CA ILE A 179 -7.69 4.20 18.19
C ILE A 179 -6.35 3.63 18.68
N ARG A 180 -6.15 3.68 20.00
CA ARG A 180 -5.07 2.99 20.69
C ARG A 180 -5.62 1.71 21.28
N VAL A 181 -5.02 0.58 20.91
CA VAL A 181 -5.26 -0.71 21.55
C VAL A 181 -4.11 -0.96 22.54
N PRO A 182 -4.39 -1.21 23.83
CA PRO A 182 -3.34 -1.50 24.80
C PRO A 182 -2.61 -2.81 24.46
N PRO A 183 -1.29 -2.90 24.72
CA PRO A 183 -0.51 -4.10 24.42
C PRO A 183 -0.80 -5.26 25.38
N GLU A 184 -1.17 -4.95 26.62
CA GLU A 184 -1.48 -5.94 27.66
C GLU A 184 -2.99 -6.20 27.71
N LYS A 185 -3.33 -7.48 27.64
CA LYS A 185 -4.70 -7.94 27.90
C LYS A 185 -4.89 -8.13 29.40
N ALA A 186 -6.03 -7.71 29.93
CA ALA A 186 -6.41 -8.09 31.28
C ALA A 186 -6.90 -9.56 31.34
N ASP A 187 -7.51 -10.04 30.25
CA ASP A 187 -8.00 -11.42 30.08
C ASP A 187 -7.66 -11.98 28.68
N LEU A 188 -7.39 -13.28 28.57
CA LEU A 188 -7.06 -13.97 27.31
C LEU A 188 -8.21 -13.94 26.29
N GLU A 189 -9.46 -13.90 26.77
CA GLU A 189 -10.69 -13.81 25.96
C GLU A 189 -10.95 -12.37 25.43
N GLU A 190 -10.34 -11.35 26.04
CA GLU A 190 -10.48 -9.97 25.59
C GLU A 190 -9.65 -9.70 24.32
N THR A 191 -10.28 -9.11 23.31
CA THR A 191 -9.61 -8.82 22.02
C THR A 191 -9.25 -7.35 21.84
N ILE A 192 -10.11 -6.42 22.27
CA ILE A 192 -9.94 -4.96 22.10
C ILE A 192 -10.31 -4.16 23.37
N HIS A 193 -10.42 -4.81 24.52
CA HIS A 193 -10.78 -4.13 25.76
C HIS A 193 -9.73 -3.05 26.14
N GLY A 194 -10.17 -1.93 26.68
CA GLY A 194 -9.31 -0.76 26.94
C GLY A 194 -8.94 0.07 25.71
N THR A 195 -9.55 -0.20 24.54
CA THR A 195 -9.36 0.65 23.35
C THR A 195 -9.82 2.08 23.61
N GLN A 196 -8.97 3.05 23.25
CA GLN A 196 -9.24 4.46 23.42
C GLN A 196 -9.17 5.19 22.08
N VAL A 197 -10.15 6.05 21.79
CA VAL A 197 -10.07 6.97 20.67
C VAL A 197 -9.07 8.06 21.03
N ILE A 198 -7.93 8.12 20.32
CA ILE A 198 -6.92 9.17 20.48
C ILE A 198 -7.43 10.46 19.86
N CYS A 199 -7.91 10.38 18.61
CA CYS A 199 -8.40 11.56 17.89
C CYS A 199 -9.49 11.18 16.89
N SER A 200 -10.24 12.20 16.46
CA SER A 200 -11.23 12.12 15.40
C SER A 200 -10.95 13.18 14.34
N ILE A 201 -10.80 12.77 13.09
CA ILE A 201 -10.52 13.64 11.96
C ILE A 201 -11.77 13.67 11.09
N ALA A 202 -12.38 14.85 10.92
CA ALA A 202 -13.52 14.98 10.02
C ALA A 202 -13.07 14.81 8.57
N SER A 203 -13.80 14.03 7.77
CA SER A 203 -13.57 14.03 6.32
C SER A 203 -14.01 15.36 5.73
N ALA A 204 -13.26 15.91 4.77
CA ALA A 204 -13.75 17.08 4.04
C ALA A 204 -15.04 16.79 3.27
N GLU A 205 -15.20 15.56 2.78
CA GLU A 205 -16.36 15.16 2.01
C GLU A 205 -17.25 14.24 2.85
N ARG A 206 -18.28 14.82 3.46
CA ARG A 206 -19.18 14.16 4.42
C ARG A 206 -19.75 12.80 3.99
N MET A 207 -19.99 12.61 2.69
CA MET A 207 -20.55 11.38 2.12
C MET A 207 -19.56 10.63 1.20
N LYS A 208 -18.32 11.11 1.14
CA LYS A 208 -17.23 10.52 0.36
C LYS A 208 -15.91 10.54 1.16
N PRO A 209 -15.84 9.86 2.32
CA PRO A 209 -14.56 9.67 2.99
C PRO A 209 -13.54 9.01 2.06
N SER A 210 -12.28 9.25 2.35
CA SER A 210 -11.14 8.63 1.67
C SER A 210 -11.01 7.18 2.13
N TYR A 211 -10.73 6.29 1.18
CA TYR A 211 -10.14 4.99 1.47
C TYR A 211 -8.68 5.21 1.86
N TYR A 212 -8.26 4.60 2.97
CA TYR A 212 -6.89 4.61 3.45
C TYR A 212 -6.49 3.19 3.85
N HIS A 213 -5.20 2.89 3.73
CA HIS A 213 -4.67 1.54 3.99
C HIS A 213 -3.66 1.52 5.14
N SER A 214 -2.88 2.60 5.31
CA SER A 214 -1.97 2.81 6.42
C SER A 214 -1.92 4.31 6.80
N PHE A 215 -1.21 4.64 7.87
CA PHE A 215 -0.98 6.02 8.32
C PHE A 215 0.44 6.17 8.88
N GLY A 216 0.97 7.38 8.90
CA GLY A 216 2.31 7.67 9.45
C GLY A 216 2.26 7.89 10.95
N MET A 217 3.30 7.46 11.65
CA MET A 217 3.44 7.73 13.09
C MET A 217 4.90 8.02 13.43
N THR A 218 5.11 9.11 14.17
CA THR A 218 6.42 9.50 14.71
C THR A 218 6.43 9.33 16.23
N ARG A 219 7.48 9.84 16.90
CA ARG A 219 7.53 9.89 18.36
C ARG A 219 6.35 10.68 18.94
N ASN A 220 5.99 11.81 18.35
CA ASN A 220 5.03 12.76 18.90
C ASN A 220 3.79 12.97 18.04
N TYR A 221 3.78 12.55 16.77
CA TYR A 221 2.70 12.86 15.84
C TYR A 221 2.13 11.62 15.14
N ILE A 222 0.85 11.72 14.77
CA ILE A 222 0.15 10.84 13.84
C ILE A 222 -0.10 11.64 12.55
N ILE A 223 0.15 11.02 11.40
CA ILE A 223 -0.03 11.63 10.08
C ILE A 223 -1.05 10.80 9.30
N PHE A 224 -2.25 11.35 9.12
CA PHE A 224 -3.29 10.72 8.33
C PHE A 224 -3.33 11.30 6.91
N ILE A 225 -3.27 10.43 5.91
CA ILE A 225 -3.25 10.80 4.49
C ILE A 225 -4.65 10.66 3.91
N GLU A 226 -5.33 11.79 3.71
CA GLU A 226 -6.65 11.81 3.07
C GLU A 226 -6.49 11.93 1.55
N GLN A 227 -6.47 10.79 0.87
CA GLN A 227 -6.17 10.65 -0.55
C GLN A 227 -7.43 10.69 -1.46
N PRO A 228 -7.29 10.90 -2.78
CA PRO A 228 -8.39 10.98 -3.74
C PRO A 228 -9.06 9.64 -4.10
N VAL A 229 -8.85 8.58 -3.33
CA VAL A 229 -9.62 7.33 -3.44
C VAL A 229 -10.86 7.48 -2.58
N LYS A 230 -12.02 7.74 -3.18
CA LYS A 230 -13.24 8.12 -2.47
C LYS A 230 -14.20 6.95 -2.30
N MET A 231 -14.72 6.78 -1.09
CA MET A 231 -15.73 5.80 -0.73
C MET A 231 -17.11 6.46 -0.72
N ASN A 232 -17.88 6.29 -1.78
CA ASN A 232 -19.23 6.85 -1.87
C ASN A 232 -20.20 6.07 -0.98
N LEU A 233 -20.48 6.62 0.20
CA LEU A 233 -21.30 5.94 1.22
C LEU A 233 -22.72 5.64 0.72
N TRP A 234 -23.31 6.50 -0.12
CA TRP A 234 -24.62 6.23 -0.73
C TRP A 234 -24.60 4.99 -1.63
N LYS A 235 -23.56 4.84 -2.47
CA LYS A 235 -23.38 3.64 -3.30
C LYS A 235 -23.16 2.40 -2.43
N ILE A 236 -22.36 2.51 -1.36
CA ILE A 236 -22.05 1.40 -0.45
C ILE A 236 -23.30 0.94 0.31
N ILE A 237 -24.06 1.87 0.90
CA ILE A 237 -25.28 1.57 1.66
C ILE A 237 -26.34 0.93 0.74
N THR A 238 -26.44 1.38 -0.51
CA THR A 238 -27.39 0.82 -1.49
C THR A 238 -26.85 -0.39 -2.28
N SER A 239 -25.64 -0.86 -2.00
CA SER A 239 -24.93 -1.89 -2.79
C SER A 239 -25.73 -3.17 -2.95
N LYS A 240 -26.27 -3.72 -1.86
CA LYS A 240 -27.07 -4.96 -1.86
C LYS A 240 -28.34 -4.84 -2.71
N ILE A 241 -29.04 -3.71 -2.63
CA ILE A 241 -30.26 -3.44 -3.41
C ILE A 241 -29.91 -3.36 -4.91
N ARG A 242 -28.73 -2.81 -5.22
CA ARG A 242 -28.25 -2.62 -6.59
C ARG A 242 -27.56 -3.84 -7.18
N GLY A 243 -27.40 -4.92 -6.42
CA GLY A 243 -26.65 -6.09 -6.85
C GLY A 243 -25.17 -5.78 -7.12
N LYS A 244 -24.57 -4.90 -6.32
CA LYS A 244 -23.19 -4.42 -6.46
C LYS A 244 -22.33 -4.83 -5.26
N ALA A 245 -21.03 -5.01 -5.49
CA ALA A 245 -20.06 -5.30 -4.44
C ALA A 245 -19.71 -4.03 -3.65
N PHE A 246 -19.02 -4.17 -2.51
CA PHE A 246 -18.58 -3.02 -1.71
C PHE A 246 -17.59 -2.14 -2.49
N SER A 247 -16.66 -2.76 -3.21
CA SER A 247 -15.64 -2.09 -4.03
C SER A 247 -16.22 -1.17 -5.11
N ASP A 248 -17.44 -1.44 -5.61
CA ASP A 248 -18.14 -0.59 -6.60
C ASP A 248 -18.48 0.82 -6.05
N GLY A 249 -18.44 0.97 -4.73
CA GLY A 249 -18.58 2.25 -4.05
C GLY A 249 -17.28 3.06 -3.96
N ILE A 250 -16.14 2.49 -4.35
CA ILE A 250 -14.82 3.11 -4.23
C ILE A 250 -14.35 3.57 -5.61
N SER A 251 -13.87 4.80 -5.73
CA SER A 251 -13.39 5.34 -7.00
C SER A 251 -12.24 6.33 -6.85
N TRP A 252 -11.32 6.30 -7.80
CA TRP A 252 -10.30 7.32 -7.96
C TRP A 252 -10.92 8.63 -8.48
N GLU A 253 -10.80 9.71 -7.70
CA GLU A 253 -11.36 11.04 -7.98
C GLU A 253 -10.24 12.11 -7.95
N PRO A 254 -9.36 12.18 -8.97
CA PRO A 254 -8.14 13.01 -8.98
C PRO A 254 -8.41 14.52 -9.03
N GLN A 255 -9.68 14.94 -9.15
CA GLN A 255 -10.04 16.35 -8.98
C GLN A 255 -9.88 16.83 -7.53
N TYR A 256 -9.77 15.92 -6.57
CA TYR A 256 -9.42 16.24 -5.18
C TYR A 256 -7.92 16.17 -4.97
N ASN A 257 -7.40 17.09 -4.15
CA ASN A 257 -6.02 17.04 -3.68
C ASN A 257 -5.83 15.98 -2.58
N THR A 258 -4.60 15.46 -2.46
CA THR A 258 -4.20 14.71 -1.27
C THR A 258 -3.96 15.69 -0.11
N ARG A 259 -4.40 15.34 1.09
CA ARG A 259 -4.22 16.15 2.32
C ARG A 259 -3.53 15.35 3.40
N PHE A 260 -2.58 15.98 4.11
CA PHE A 260 -1.92 15.38 5.27
C PHE A 260 -2.42 16.04 6.54
N HIS A 261 -3.10 15.27 7.38
CA HIS A 261 -3.56 15.68 8.71
C HIS A 261 -2.50 15.30 9.74
N VAL A 262 -2.00 16.27 10.50
CA VAL A 262 -1.00 16.04 11.55
C VAL A 262 -1.69 16.20 12.91
N VAL A 263 -1.62 15.16 13.73
CA VAL A 263 -2.24 15.11 15.06
C VAL A 263 -1.13 14.93 16.09
N ASP A 264 -1.15 15.75 17.14
CA ASP A 264 -0.34 15.52 18.33
C ASP A 264 -0.82 14.23 19.01
N LYS A 265 0.05 13.22 19.04
CA LYS A 265 -0.28 11.86 19.50
C LYS A 265 -0.58 11.78 20.99
N HIS A 266 -0.07 12.73 21.78
CA HIS A 266 -0.21 12.72 23.24
C HIS A 266 -1.52 13.37 23.67
N THR A 267 -1.90 14.46 23.00
CA THR A 267 -3.11 15.24 23.32
C THR A 267 -4.30 14.85 22.45
N GLY A 268 -4.07 14.19 21.31
CA GLY A 268 -5.10 13.88 20.32
C GLY A 268 -5.54 15.10 19.50
N GLN A 269 -4.91 16.26 19.67
CA GLN A 269 -5.28 17.50 18.99
C GLN A 269 -4.72 17.55 17.57
N LEU A 270 -5.57 17.91 16.62
CA LEU A 270 -5.16 18.20 15.25
C LEU A 270 -4.36 19.52 15.24
N LEU A 271 -3.22 19.54 14.56
CA LEU A 271 -2.49 20.78 14.32
C LEU A 271 -3.30 21.71 13.40
N PRO A 272 -3.19 23.03 13.57
CA PRO A 272 -3.96 23.99 12.77
C PRO A 272 -3.54 24.00 11.30
N GLU A 273 -2.29 23.67 11.00
CA GLU A 273 -1.77 23.59 9.65
C GLU A 273 -2.37 22.40 8.89
N MET A 274 -2.79 22.68 7.65
CA MET A 274 -3.18 21.65 6.69
C MET A 274 -2.24 21.68 5.49
N TYR A 275 -1.70 20.50 5.16
CA TYR A 275 -0.77 20.34 4.06
C TYR A 275 -1.45 19.64 2.88
N TYR A 276 -1.15 20.11 1.68
CA TYR A 276 -1.78 19.66 0.44
C TYR A 276 -0.72 19.13 -0.51
N SER A 277 -1.07 18.13 -1.32
CA SER A 277 -0.27 17.76 -2.48
C SER A 277 -1.16 17.46 -3.68
N LYS A 278 -0.52 17.36 -4.84
CA LYS A 278 -1.17 16.82 -6.05
C LYS A 278 -1.72 15.41 -5.74
N PRO A 279 -2.80 14.98 -6.43
CA PRO A 279 -3.40 13.68 -6.21
C PRO A 279 -2.39 12.55 -6.40
N PHE A 280 -2.32 11.65 -5.43
CA PHE A 280 -1.63 10.36 -5.51
C PHE A 280 -2.36 9.35 -4.62
N VAL A 281 -2.07 8.06 -4.82
CA VAL A 281 -2.49 6.96 -3.93
C VAL A 281 -1.29 6.37 -3.24
N SER A 282 -1.44 6.03 -1.97
CA SER A 282 -0.49 5.21 -1.24
C SER A 282 -1.25 4.12 -0.48
N PHE A 283 -0.75 2.89 -0.61
CA PHE A 283 -1.17 1.80 0.26
C PHE A 283 -0.30 1.76 1.51
N HIS A 284 1.02 1.71 1.32
CA HIS A 284 1.97 1.53 2.41
C HIS A 284 2.83 2.77 2.67
N GLN A 285 2.81 3.19 3.93
CA GLN A 285 3.84 4.05 4.50
C GLN A 285 5.13 3.26 4.71
N ILE A 286 6.27 3.89 4.42
CA ILE A 286 7.61 3.31 4.61
C ILE A 286 8.09 3.61 6.03
N ASN A 287 8.24 4.90 6.35
CA ASN A 287 8.56 5.38 7.70
C ASN A 287 8.10 6.84 7.86
N ALA A 288 8.02 7.31 9.10
CA ALA A 288 7.80 8.72 9.42
C ALA A 288 8.66 9.10 10.63
N PHE A 289 9.23 10.31 10.64
CA PHE A 289 10.06 10.78 11.75
C PHE A 289 10.05 12.29 11.88
N GLU A 290 10.64 12.80 12.95
CA GLU A 290 10.77 14.25 13.22
C GLU A 290 12.23 14.67 13.09
N ASP A 291 12.49 15.80 12.44
CA ASP A 291 13.82 16.42 12.38
C ASP A 291 13.67 17.94 12.15
N GLN A 292 14.47 18.75 12.86
CA GLN A 292 14.53 20.22 12.71
C GLN A 292 13.15 20.91 12.58
N GLY A 293 12.20 20.58 13.48
CA GLY A 293 10.88 21.20 13.50
C GLY A 293 9.95 20.79 12.34
N CYS A 294 10.30 19.73 11.61
CA CYS A 294 9.50 19.15 10.56
C CYS A 294 9.14 17.70 10.88
N VAL A 295 7.97 17.26 10.39
CA VAL A 295 7.64 15.84 10.23
C VAL A 295 8.00 15.42 8.81
N ILE A 296 8.74 14.32 8.69
CA ILE A 296 9.12 13.69 7.43
C ILE A 296 8.29 12.43 7.30
N ILE A 297 7.67 12.22 6.14
CA ILE A 297 6.92 10.99 5.85
C ILE A 297 7.32 10.44 4.48
N ASP A 298 7.70 9.16 4.48
CA ASP A 298 8.10 8.43 3.30
C ASP A 298 7.01 7.40 2.95
N LEU A 299 6.57 7.40 1.69
CA LEU A 299 5.41 6.65 1.21
C LEU A 299 5.72 5.96 -0.13
N CYS A 300 5.22 4.75 -0.33
CA CYS A 300 5.07 4.17 -1.66
C CYS A 300 3.87 4.83 -2.36
N CYS A 301 4.10 5.57 -3.44
CA CYS A 301 3.12 6.45 -4.08
C CYS A 301 2.87 6.09 -5.55
N GLN A 302 1.60 6.09 -5.95
CA GLN A 302 1.11 5.91 -7.31
C GLN A 302 0.36 7.16 -7.78
N ASP A 303 0.57 7.59 -9.03
CA ASP A 303 -0.13 8.76 -9.58
C ASP A 303 -1.52 8.44 -10.15
N ASP A 304 -1.96 7.18 -10.06
CA ASP A 304 -3.28 6.71 -10.47
C ASP A 304 -3.82 5.68 -9.46
N GLY A 305 -5.06 5.87 -9.03
CA GLY A 305 -5.70 5.05 -8.00
C GLY A 305 -6.57 3.90 -8.49
N ARG A 306 -6.56 3.57 -9.79
CA ARG A 306 -7.41 2.51 -10.36
C ARG A 306 -6.87 1.09 -10.11
N ASN A 307 -5.83 0.92 -9.31
CA ASN A 307 -5.17 -0.37 -9.08
C ASN A 307 -6.12 -1.41 -8.45
N LEU A 308 -7.06 -0.97 -7.61
CA LEU A 308 -8.11 -1.82 -7.04
C LEU A 308 -9.01 -2.49 -8.12
N GLU A 309 -9.16 -1.87 -9.29
CA GLU A 309 -9.92 -2.45 -10.40
C GLU A 309 -9.12 -3.55 -11.13
N VAL A 310 -7.78 -3.47 -11.07
CA VAL A 310 -6.90 -4.44 -11.74
C VAL A 310 -6.77 -5.74 -10.94
N TYR A 311 -6.79 -5.69 -9.60
CA TYR A 311 -6.64 -6.86 -8.72
C TYR A 311 -7.86 -7.81 -8.64
N GLN A 312 -8.75 -7.72 -9.63
CA GLN A 312 -9.75 -8.75 -9.89
C GLN A 312 -9.07 -10.06 -10.33
N LEU A 313 -9.46 -11.19 -9.75
CA LEU A 313 -8.91 -12.51 -10.05
C LEU A 313 -9.01 -12.86 -11.54
N GLN A 314 -10.06 -12.37 -12.23
CA GLN A 314 -10.20 -12.57 -13.67
C GLN A 314 -9.10 -11.88 -14.50
N ASN A 315 -8.52 -10.78 -14.01
CA ASN A 315 -7.40 -10.09 -14.65
C ASN A 315 -6.08 -10.79 -14.29
N LEU A 316 -5.89 -11.09 -13.01
CA LEU A 316 -4.68 -11.72 -12.50
C LEU A 316 -4.46 -13.15 -13.04
N ARG A 317 -5.54 -13.86 -13.40
CA ARG A 317 -5.50 -15.20 -13.99
C ARG A 317 -5.46 -15.20 -15.53
N LYS A 318 -5.32 -14.04 -16.19
CA LYS A 318 -5.10 -13.98 -17.65
C LYS A 318 -3.71 -14.53 -18.00
N ALA A 319 -3.52 -14.85 -19.27
CA ALA A 319 -2.24 -15.24 -19.85
C ALA A 319 -2.00 -14.52 -21.19
N GLY A 320 -0.75 -14.47 -21.63
CA GLY A 320 -0.33 -13.81 -22.87
C GLY A 320 -0.76 -12.34 -22.92
N LYS A 321 -1.18 -11.87 -24.10
CA LYS A 321 -1.53 -10.45 -24.33
C LYS A 321 -2.56 -9.88 -23.34
N GLY A 322 -3.48 -10.70 -22.85
CA GLY A 322 -4.48 -10.24 -21.88
C GLY A 322 -3.87 -9.89 -20.51
N LEU A 323 -2.83 -10.61 -20.10
CA LEU A 323 -2.08 -10.33 -18.89
C LEU A 323 -1.20 -9.09 -19.07
N ASP A 324 -0.51 -8.99 -20.20
CA ASP A 324 0.32 -7.82 -20.55
C ASP A 324 -0.52 -6.53 -20.52
N GLN A 325 -1.73 -6.56 -21.10
CA GLN A 325 -2.66 -5.43 -21.06
C GLN A 325 -3.08 -5.05 -19.63
N ALA A 326 -3.38 -6.04 -18.79
CA ALA A 326 -3.76 -5.79 -17.40
C ALA A 326 -2.60 -5.19 -16.60
N TYR A 327 -1.39 -5.70 -16.78
CA TYR A 327 -0.19 -5.15 -16.15
C TYR A 327 0.12 -3.73 -16.62
N ASN A 328 0.09 -3.49 -17.94
CA ASN A 328 0.42 -2.19 -18.51
C ASN A 328 -0.62 -1.09 -18.20
N SER A 329 -1.80 -1.45 -17.66
CA SER A 329 -2.79 -0.48 -17.18
C SER A 329 -2.61 -0.05 -15.72
N VAL A 330 -1.68 -0.67 -14.98
CA VAL A 330 -1.40 -0.35 -13.56
C VAL A 330 -0.34 0.74 -13.47
N ALA A 331 -0.60 1.74 -12.63
CA ALA A 331 0.39 2.76 -12.33
C ALA A 331 1.44 2.22 -11.35
N ARG A 332 2.69 2.58 -11.58
CA ARG A 332 3.82 2.16 -10.75
C ARG A 332 3.84 2.90 -9.42
N SER A 333 4.26 2.19 -8.37
CA SER A 333 4.45 2.75 -7.04
C SER A 333 5.92 3.12 -6.83
N PHE A 334 6.20 4.34 -6.40
CA PHE A 334 7.56 4.83 -6.18
C PHE A 334 7.70 5.46 -4.79
N PRO A 335 8.85 5.31 -4.13
CA PRO A 335 9.07 5.86 -2.79
C PRO A 335 9.26 7.38 -2.88
N ARG A 336 8.42 8.12 -2.17
CA ARG A 336 8.41 9.58 -2.14
C ARG A 336 8.47 10.09 -0.70
N ARG A 337 9.28 11.12 -0.49
CA ARG A 337 9.41 11.82 0.79
C ARG A 337 8.65 13.14 0.76
N PHE A 338 7.81 13.36 1.76
CA PHE A 338 7.16 14.64 2.02
C PHE A 338 7.64 15.21 3.35
N VAL A 339 7.73 16.55 3.43
CA VAL A 339 8.19 17.28 4.62
C VAL A 339 7.10 18.26 5.04
N LEU A 340 6.69 18.18 6.30
CA LEU A 340 5.58 18.92 6.90
C LEU A 340 6.13 19.79 8.06
N PRO A 341 6.38 21.09 7.84
CA PRO A 341 6.90 21.98 8.88
C PRO A 341 5.88 22.23 9.99
N LEU A 342 6.22 21.91 11.25
CA LEU A 342 5.28 21.89 12.38
C LEU A 342 4.89 23.29 12.89
N HIS A 343 5.69 24.31 12.59
CA HIS A 343 5.46 25.67 13.05
C HIS A 343 5.55 26.63 11.86
N VAL A 344 4.39 27.02 11.31
CA VAL A 344 4.33 27.96 10.20
C VAL A 344 3.88 29.32 10.71
N SER A 345 4.74 30.33 10.55
CA SER A 345 4.40 31.70 10.92
C SER A 345 3.20 32.20 10.09
N LEU A 346 2.26 32.90 10.72
CA LEU A 346 1.16 33.57 10.01
C LEU A 346 1.68 34.53 8.93
N ASN A 347 2.83 35.16 9.20
CA ASN A 347 3.50 36.10 8.30
C ASN A 347 4.49 35.41 7.35
N ALA A 348 4.47 34.07 7.25
CA ALA A 348 5.32 33.37 6.30
C ALA A 348 5.05 33.87 4.87
N PRO A 349 6.10 34.24 4.12
CA PRO A 349 5.98 34.79 2.78
C PRO A 349 5.45 33.74 1.81
N ASP A 350 4.61 34.18 0.87
CA ASP A 350 4.09 33.32 -0.17
C ASP A 350 5.22 32.97 -1.17
N GLY A 351 5.23 31.72 -1.62
CA GLY A 351 6.18 31.23 -2.63
C GLY A 351 7.53 30.77 -2.09
N GLU A 352 7.81 30.96 -0.79
CA GLU A 352 9.04 30.45 -0.16
C GLU A 352 8.87 29.05 0.42
N ASN A 353 9.97 28.28 0.42
CA ASN A 353 10.00 26.96 1.03
C ASN A 353 10.09 27.09 2.56
N LEU A 354 9.12 26.52 3.24
CA LEU A 354 9.00 26.48 4.70
C LEU A 354 9.76 25.29 5.33
N SER A 355 10.24 24.35 4.51
CA SER A 355 11.10 23.25 4.97
C SER A 355 12.46 23.79 5.40
N LEU A 356 12.88 23.41 6.61
CA LEU A 356 14.19 23.78 7.17
C LEU A 356 15.29 22.74 6.83
N LEU A 357 14.93 21.65 6.14
CA LEU A 357 15.82 20.52 5.92
C LEU A 357 16.76 20.76 4.73
N SER A 358 18.06 20.84 4.99
CA SER A 358 19.08 21.03 3.94
C SER A 358 19.41 19.75 3.15
N TYR A 359 19.09 18.57 3.69
CA TYR A 359 19.44 17.27 3.09
C TYR A 359 18.33 16.68 2.22
N SER A 360 17.17 17.34 2.11
CA SER A 360 16.02 16.86 1.35
C SER A 360 15.63 17.91 0.31
N SER A 361 15.31 17.47 -0.90
CA SER A 361 14.75 18.34 -1.93
C SER A 361 13.22 18.53 -1.81
N ALA A 362 12.58 17.85 -0.86
CA ALA A 362 11.16 18.03 -0.59
C ALA A 362 10.92 19.43 -0.04
N SER A 363 9.81 20.04 -0.46
CA SER A 363 9.47 21.41 -0.08
C SER A 363 8.02 21.55 0.34
N ALA A 364 7.75 22.50 1.22
CA ALA A 364 6.42 22.89 1.66
C ALA A 364 6.30 24.40 1.43
N VAL A 365 5.46 24.81 0.49
CA VAL A 365 5.38 26.21 0.05
C VAL A 365 3.99 26.75 0.33
N LYS A 366 3.89 27.83 1.10
CA LYS A 366 2.64 28.58 1.23
C LYS A 366 2.37 29.31 -0.08
N GLN A 367 1.23 29.04 -0.71
CA GLN A 367 0.84 29.70 -1.95
C GLN A 367 -0.19 30.79 -1.71
N ALA A 368 -0.44 31.62 -2.73
CA ALA A 368 -1.39 32.73 -2.69
C ALA A 368 -2.84 32.31 -2.38
N ASP A 369 -3.18 31.02 -2.49
CA ASP A 369 -4.46 30.47 -2.05
C ASP A 369 -4.54 30.22 -0.53
N GLY A 370 -3.48 30.58 0.20
CA GLY A 370 -3.35 30.41 1.65
C GLY A 370 -3.00 28.99 2.09
N LYS A 371 -2.83 28.04 1.16
CA LYS A 371 -2.52 26.64 1.48
C LYS A 371 -1.04 26.36 1.47
N ILE A 372 -0.62 25.38 2.27
CA ILE A 372 0.75 24.87 2.27
C ILE A 372 0.81 23.67 1.32
N TRP A 373 1.46 23.86 0.17
CA TRP A 373 1.64 22.86 -0.86
C TRP A 373 2.95 22.10 -0.69
N CYS A 374 2.86 20.79 -0.52
CA CYS A 374 3.97 19.88 -0.37
C CYS A 374 4.36 19.26 -1.72
N PHE A 375 5.62 19.44 -2.09
CA PHE A 375 6.27 18.83 -3.24
C PHE A 375 7.26 17.79 -2.72
N TYR A 376 7.15 16.57 -3.25
CA TYR A 376 7.93 15.45 -2.75
C TYR A 376 9.37 15.46 -3.28
N GLU A 377 10.26 14.82 -2.51
CA GLU A 377 11.53 14.30 -2.99
C GLU A 377 11.35 12.86 -3.46
N SER A 378 11.95 12.50 -4.59
CA SER A 378 12.08 11.10 -4.99
C SER A 378 13.18 10.42 -4.19
N LEU A 379 12.87 9.26 -3.59
CA LEU A 379 13.82 8.46 -2.81
C LEU A 379 14.51 7.36 -3.61
N HIS A 380 14.31 7.33 -4.93
CA HIS A 380 14.84 6.29 -5.79
C HIS A 380 15.68 6.85 -6.96
N PRO A 381 16.68 6.07 -7.42
CA PRO A 381 17.34 6.26 -8.71
C PRO A 381 16.43 5.92 -9.90
N GLU A 382 16.81 6.31 -11.13
CA GLU A 382 15.99 6.10 -12.34
C GLU A 382 15.76 4.61 -12.68
N ASP A 383 16.70 3.73 -12.33
CA ASP A 383 16.66 2.27 -12.51
C ASP A 383 15.52 1.57 -11.73
N LEU A 384 14.96 2.16 -10.68
CA LEU A 384 13.77 1.58 -10.01
C LEU A 384 12.55 1.53 -10.95
N GLU A 385 12.50 2.37 -11.99
CA GLU A 385 11.47 2.29 -13.03
C GLU A 385 11.56 0.98 -13.81
N GLU A 386 12.76 0.43 -14.01
CA GLU A 386 13.00 -0.86 -14.69
C GLU A 386 12.54 -2.04 -13.83
N GLU A 387 12.54 -1.86 -12.51
CA GLU A 387 12.06 -2.80 -11.51
C GLU A 387 10.52 -2.75 -11.31
N GLY A 388 9.83 -1.93 -12.10
CA GLY A 388 8.36 -1.83 -12.07
C GLY A 388 7.81 -1.12 -10.84
N GLY A 389 8.67 -0.39 -10.11
CA GLY A 389 8.34 0.27 -8.85
C GLY A 389 8.62 -0.61 -7.62
N VAL A 390 8.21 -0.13 -6.45
CA VAL A 390 8.40 -0.83 -5.17
C VAL A 390 7.17 -0.70 -4.27
N GLU A 391 6.79 -1.81 -3.64
CA GLU A 391 5.70 -1.90 -2.67
C GLU A 391 6.06 -2.91 -1.57
N PHE A 392 5.16 -3.09 -0.59
CA PHE A 392 5.42 -3.90 0.61
C PHE A 392 6.70 -3.47 1.36
N PRO A 393 6.81 -2.16 1.71
CA PRO A 393 8.00 -1.64 2.36
C PRO A 393 8.13 -2.19 3.80
N GLN A 394 9.36 -2.53 4.15
CA GLN A 394 9.79 -2.97 5.48
C GLN A 394 11.09 -2.28 5.85
N ILE A 395 11.28 -2.01 7.14
CA ILE A 395 12.49 -1.40 7.68
C ILE A 395 12.98 -2.23 8.87
N ASN A 396 14.12 -1.86 9.46
CA ASN A 396 14.46 -2.28 10.82
C ASN A 396 13.52 -1.62 11.83
N TYR A 397 12.28 -2.10 11.87
CA TYR A 397 11.16 -1.44 12.52
C TYR A 397 11.38 -1.27 14.03
N GLY A 398 11.91 -2.32 14.68
CA GLY A 398 12.15 -2.33 16.12
C GLY A 398 13.10 -1.23 16.60
N GLN A 399 14.05 -0.80 15.76
CA GLN A 399 15.02 0.22 16.13
C GLN A 399 14.74 1.60 15.49
N PHE A 400 14.22 1.63 14.26
CA PHE A 400 14.16 2.83 13.41
C PHE A 400 12.75 3.34 13.07
N SER A 401 11.68 2.63 13.47
CA SER A 401 10.32 3.16 13.34
C SER A 401 10.17 4.46 14.13
N GLY A 402 9.63 5.51 13.50
CA GLY A 402 9.48 6.82 14.15
C GLY A 402 10.77 7.66 14.19
N LYS A 403 11.89 7.15 13.65
CA LYS A 403 13.22 7.77 13.70
C LYS A 403 13.83 7.93 12.31
N LYS A 404 14.79 8.85 12.20
CA LYS A 404 15.59 9.03 10.98
C LYS A 404 16.33 7.73 10.67
N TYR A 405 16.29 7.32 9.41
CA TYR A 405 16.72 6.02 8.92
C TYR A 405 17.34 6.17 7.51
N ARG A 406 17.97 5.11 7.02
CA ARG A 406 18.66 5.07 5.72
C ARG A 406 18.14 3.97 4.79
N PHE A 407 17.70 2.83 5.30
CA PHE A 407 17.38 1.67 4.48
C PHE A 407 15.94 1.22 4.66
N PHE A 408 15.29 0.91 3.53
CA PHE A 408 14.09 0.07 3.52
C PHE A 408 14.23 -1.04 2.48
N TYR A 409 13.40 -2.05 2.64
CA TYR A 409 13.29 -3.23 1.80
C TYR A 409 11.88 -3.32 1.24
N GLY A 410 11.70 -3.84 0.03
CA GLY A 410 10.38 -4.03 -0.56
C GLY A 410 10.39 -5.04 -1.69
N CYS A 411 9.23 -5.28 -2.30
CA CYS A 411 9.11 -6.07 -3.50
C CYS A 411 9.16 -5.18 -4.74
N GLY A 412 9.90 -5.60 -5.78
CA GLY A 412 9.77 -5.05 -7.12
C GLY A 412 8.53 -5.60 -7.83
N PHE A 413 7.94 -4.81 -8.73
CA PHE A 413 6.66 -5.10 -9.39
C PHE A 413 6.77 -5.02 -10.90
N ARG A 414 7.70 -5.76 -11.49
CA ARG A 414 7.71 -6.00 -12.94
C ARG A 414 6.57 -6.93 -13.38
N HIS A 415 5.81 -7.44 -12.41
CA HIS A 415 4.59 -8.20 -12.62
C HIS A 415 3.42 -7.62 -11.78
N LEU A 416 2.20 -8.16 -11.96
CA LEU A 416 1.04 -7.87 -11.09
C LEU A 416 1.19 -8.38 -9.63
N VAL A 417 2.24 -9.13 -9.34
CA VAL A 417 2.67 -9.56 -8.00
C VAL A 417 4.16 -9.24 -7.86
N GLY A 418 4.71 -9.30 -6.64
CA GLY A 418 6.14 -9.08 -6.44
C GLY A 418 6.99 -10.14 -7.15
N ASP A 419 8.01 -9.70 -7.89
CA ASP A 419 8.91 -10.58 -8.67
C ASP A 419 10.41 -10.39 -8.34
N SER A 420 10.73 -9.42 -7.48
CA SER A 420 12.08 -9.23 -6.94
C SER A 420 12.01 -8.69 -5.51
N LEU A 421 13.14 -8.76 -4.81
CA LEU A 421 13.35 -8.09 -3.52
C LEU A 421 14.34 -6.95 -3.73
N ILE A 422 14.01 -5.77 -3.21
CA ILE A 422 14.78 -4.55 -3.42
C ILE A 422 15.14 -3.97 -2.06
N LYS A 423 16.41 -3.64 -1.87
CA LYS A 423 16.90 -2.76 -0.81
C LYS A 423 17.11 -1.37 -1.40
N VAL A 424 16.65 -0.33 -0.71
CA VAL A 424 16.81 1.06 -1.13
C VAL A 424 17.56 1.84 -0.05
N ASP A 425 18.63 2.51 -0.44
CA ASP A 425 19.31 3.53 0.36
C ASP A 425 18.68 4.90 0.09
N VAL A 426 17.88 5.42 1.02
CA VAL A 426 17.14 6.67 0.83
C VAL A 426 18.01 7.92 0.91
N VAL A 427 19.27 7.79 1.35
CA VAL A 427 20.23 8.89 1.44
C VAL A 427 21.01 9.00 0.14
N ASN A 428 21.62 7.91 -0.31
CA ASN A 428 22.43 7.90 -1.54
C ASN A 428 21.60 7.64 -2.79
N LYS A 429 20.33 7.24 -2.63
CA LYS A 429 19.41 6.89 -3.73
C LYS A 429 20.02 5.82 -4.62
N THR A 430 20.43 4.72 -3.98
CA THR A 430 20.96 3.52 -4.65
C THR A 430 20.09 2.31 -4.33
N LEU A 431 20.06 1.34 -5.22
CA LEU A 431 19.31 0.09 -5.03
C LEU A 431 20.21 -1.15 -5.06
N THR A 432 19.72 -2.21 -4.45
CA THR A 432 20.27 -3.57 -4.56
C THR A 432 19.10 -4.51 -4.76
N VAL A 433 19.22 -5.45 -5.70
CA VAL A 433 18.10 -6.30 -6.14
C VAL A 433 18.50 -7.76 -6.02
N TRP A 434 17.62 -8.56 -5.42
CA TRP A 434 17.62 -10.00 -5.55
C TRP A 434 16.45 -10.44 -6.44
N ARG A 435 16.72 -11.40 -7.33
CA ARG A 435 15.74 -11.92 -8.28
C ARG A 435 16.14 -13.32 -8.73
N GLU A 436 15.12 -14.15 -8.95
CA GLU A 436 15.23 -15.45 -9.62
C GLU A 436 14.04 -15.61 -10.58
N ASP A 437 14.31 -15.77 -11.87
CA ASP A 437 13.24 -15.81 -12.88
C ASP A 437 12.31 -17.03 -12.67
N GLY A 438 11.00 -16.81 -12.79
CA GLY A 438 9.99 -17.85 -12.52
C GLY A 438 9.69 -18.06 -11.03
N PHE A 439 10.29 -17.26 -10.15
CA PHE A 439 10.05 -17.25 -8.72
C PHE A 439 9.56 -15.87 -8.26
N TYR A 440 8.65 -15.87 -7.31
CA TYR A 440 7.88 -14.70 -6.90
C TYR A 440 7.99 -14.54 -5.38
N PRO A 441 8.84 -13.63 -4.89
CA PRO A 441 9.03 -13.41 -3.47
C PRO A 441 7.83 -12.69 -2.84
N SER A 442 7.55 -13.01 -1.59
CA SER A 442 6.64 -12.26 -0.73
C SER A 442 7.33 -11.05 -0.10
N GLU A 443 6.58 -10.21 0.62
CA GLU A 443 7.11 -9.11 1.44
C GLU A 443 8.38 -9.51 2.23
N PRO A 444 9.47 -8.72 2.14
CA PRO A 444 10.74 -8.99 2.82
C PRO A 444 10.69 -8.58 4.31
N ILE A 445 10.69 -9.54 5.22
CA ILE A 445 10.71 -9.27 6.67
C ILE A 445 12.15 -9.13 7.16
N PHE A 446 12.50 -7.96 7.71
CA PHE A 446 13.80 -7.73 8.32
C PHE A 446 13.89 -8.33 9.73
N VAL A 447 14.98 -9.03 10.02
CA VAL A 447 15.30 -9.54 11.36
C VAL A 447 16.73 -9.11 11.73
N PRO A 448 16.93 -8.28 12.78
CA PRO A 448 18.26 -7.82 13.16
C PRO A 448 19.09 -8.96 13.75
N VAL A 449 20.40 -8.92 13.51
CA VAL A 449 21.36 -9.70 14.30
C VAL A 449 21.28 -9.24 15.76
N PRO A 450 21.19 -10.15 16.74
CA PRO A 450 21.15 -9.76 18.16
C PRO A 450 22.31 -8.85 18.55
N GLY A 451 22.01 -7.72 19.19
CA GLY A 451 23.02 -6.76 19.68
C GLY A 451 23.68 -5.88 18.61
N THR A 452 23.26 -5.96 17.34
CA THR A 452 23.76 -5.07 16.29
C THR A 452 23.34 -3.62 16.49
N ASN A 453 24.24 -2.70 16.11
CA ASN A 453 23.95 -1.26 15.96
C ASN A 453 23.91 -0.82 14.49
N GLU A 454 24.22 -1.72 13.55
CA GLU A 454 24.09 -1.44 12.11
C GLU A 454 22.62 -1.51 11.72
N GLU A 455 22.11 -0.48 11.03
CA GLU A 455 20.70 -0.38 10.62
C GLU A 455 20.27 -1.58 9.75
N ASP A 456 21.14 -1.98 8.84
CA ASP A 456 21.00 -3.12 7.91
C ASP A 456 21.76 -4.37 8.38
N GLY A 457 22.23 -4.41 9.64
CA GLY A 457 22.89 -5.57 10.23
C GLY A 457 21.87 -6.66 10.61
N GLY A 458 21.50 -7.50 9.65
CA GLY A 458 20.42 -8.46 9.83
C GLY A 458 20.25 -9.41 8.65
N VAL A 459 19.12 -10.09 8.64
CA VAL A 459 18.67 -10.89 7.50
C VAL A 459 17.31 -10.41 7.00
N ILE A 460 17.06 -10.69 5.73
CA ILE A 460 15.73 -10.60 5.12
C ILE A 460 15.15 -12.00 4.95
N LEU A 461 13.92 -12.17 5.42
CA LEU A 461 13.13 -13.38 5.23
C LEU A 461 12.02 -13.12 4.22
N SER A 462 11.93 -13.96 3.18
CA SER A 462 10.83 -13.91 2.21
C SER A 462 10.40 -15.30 1.81
N VAL A 463 9.10 -15.54 1.68
CA VAL A 463 8.58 -16.79 1.13
C VAL A 463 8.51 -16.62 -0.38
N VAL A 464 9.28 -17.46 -1.08
CA VAL A 464 9.38 -17.44 -2.54
C VAL A 464 8.57 -18.59 -3.10
N ILE A 465 7.66 -18.24 -4.01
CA ILE A 465 6.75 -19.21 -4.62
C ILE A 465 6.93 -19.26 -6.12
N THR A 466 6.55 -20.37 -6.73
CA THR A 466 6.68 -20.58 -8.18
C THR A 466 5.41 -21.19 -8.77
N PRO A 467 4.97 -20.77 -9.97
CA PRO A 467 3.87 -21.41 -10.67
C PRO A 467 4.28 -22.75 -11.28
N ASN A 468 5.59 -23.06 -11.34
CA ASN A 468 6.09 -24.32 -11.87
C ASN A 468 5.92 -25.45 -10.84
N GLN A 469 5.05 -26.41 -11.13
CA GLN A 469 4.74 -27.52 -10.22
C GLN A 469 5.92 -28.50 -10.00
N ASN A 470 6.94 -28.45 -10.86
CA ASN A 470 8.15 -29.27 -10.71
C ASN A 470 9.18 -28.65 -9.75
N GLU A 471 9.02 -27.37 -9.43
CA GLU A 471 9.90 -26.63 -8.52
C GLU A 471 9.26 -26.54 -7.12
N ARG A 472 10.09 -26.24 -6.11
CA ARG A 472 9.64 -26.14 -4.71
C ARG A 472 9.51 -24.68 -4.30
N ASN A 473 8.46 -24.39 -3.53
CA ASN A 473 8.37 -23.13 -2.78
C ASN A 473 9.38 -23.16 -1.63
N PHE A 474 9.95 -22.03 -1.25
CA PHE A 474 10.95 -22.00 -0.19
C PHE A 474 10.90 -20.73 0.65
N LEU A 475 11.36 -20.83 1.89
CA LEU A 475 11.74 -19.67 2.68
C LEU A 475 13.15 -19.26 2.30
N LEU A 476 13.32 -18.05 1.77
CA LEU A 476 14.60 -17.44 1.44
C LEU A 476 15.16 -16.66 2.63
N VAL A 477 16.47 -16.76 2.85
CA VAL A 477 17.23 -15.98 3.83
C VAL A 477 18.33 -15.23 3.10
N LEU A 478 18.22 -13.90 3.06
CA LEU A 478 19.23 -13.02 2.48
C LEU A 478 19.97 -12.25 3.57
N ASP A 479 21.24 -11.92 3.34
CA ASP A 479 21.95 -10.91 4.10
C ASP A 479 21.34 -9.53 3.80
N ALA A 480 20.94 -8.79 4.84
CA ALA A 480 20.23 -7.53 4.67
C ALA A 480 21.13 -6.38 4.18
N LYS A 481 22.45 -6.56 4.17
CA LYS A 481 23.42 -5.56 3.70
C LYS A 481 23.52 -5.54 2.18
N ASN A 482 23.65 -6.71 1.55
CA ASN A 482 23.93 -6.86 0.12
C ASN A 482 22.90 -7.71 -0.63
N LEU A 483 21.87 -8.24 0.04
CA LEU A 483 20.88 -9.17 -0.51
C LEU A 483 21.47 -10.45 -1.12
N GLU A 484 22.68 -10.84 -0.70
CA GLU A 484 23.23 -12.15 -1.05
C GLU A 484 22.47 -13.25 -0.31
N GLU A 485 22.22 -14.34 -1.02
CA GLU A 485 21.55 -15.49 -0.42
C GLU A 485 22.47 -16.23 0.54
N LEU A 486 22.06 -16.29 1.81
CA LEU A 486 22.71 -17.09 2.83
C LEU A 486 22.26 -18.54 2.74
N GLY A 487 20.96 -18.76 2.52
CA GLY A 487 20.38 -20.07 2.31
C GLY A 487 18.87 -20.00 2.10
N ARG A 488 18.27 -21.16 1.84
CA ARG A 488 16.83 -21.32 1.66
C ARG A 488 16.33 -22.63 2.28
N ALA A 489 15.05 -22.68 2.62
CA ALA A 489 14.39 -23.88 3.14
C ALA A 489 13.20 -24.27 2.26
N GLU A 490 13.37 -25.32 1.46
CA GLU A 490 12.39 -25.82 0.49
C GLU A 490 11.26 -26.57 1.21
N VAL A 491 10.02 -26.23 0.89
CA VAL A 491 8.82 -26.81 1.49
C VAL A 491 8.08 -27.64 0.43
N PRO A 492 7.74 -28.90 0.72
CA PRO A 492 7.10 -29.79 -0.26
C PRO A 492 5.58 -29.57 -0.40
N VAL A 493 5.11 -28.32 -0.36
CA VAL A 493 3.68 -27.97 -0.46
C VAL A 493 3.46 -26.79 -1.40
N GLN A 494 2.27 -26.75 -1.99
CA GLN A 494 1.84 -25.59 -2.78
C GLN A 494 1.49 -24.42 -1.84
N MET A 495 1.79 -23.20 -2.28
CA MET A 495 1.52 -21.98 -1.53
C MET A 495 0.93 -20.92 -2.45
N PRO A 496 -0.15 -20.23 -2.06
CA PRO A 496 -0.68 -19.09 -2.78
C PRO A 496 0.15 -17.85 -2.49
N TYR A 497 0.08 -16.84 -3.35
CA TYR A 497 0.70 -15.53 -3.09
C TYR A 497 -0.04 -14.80 -1.96
N GLY A 498 0.69 -14.48 -0.89
CA GLY A 498 0.17 -13.78 0.29
C GLY A 498 0.59 -12.30 0.38
N PHE A 499 0.21 -11.63 1.47
CA PHE A 499 0.42 -10.18 1.62
C PHE A 499 1.50 -9.88 2.67
N HIS A 500 1.14 -9.98 3.95
CA HIS A 500 1.96 -9.50 5.04
C HIS A 500 2.42 -10.60 5.98
N GLY A 501 3.46 -10.31 6.75
CA GLY A 501 3.91 -11.16 7.83
C GLY A 501 4.61 -10.43 8.96
N THR A 502 5.04 -11.19 9.94
CA THR A 502 5.88 -10.73 11.05
C THR A 502 6.78 -11.85 11.52
N PHE A 503 7.93 -11.48 12.10
CA PHE A 503 8.82 -12.42 12.76
C PHE A 503 8.75 -12.22 14.27
N VAL A 504 8.52 -13.31 15.00
CA VAL A 504 8.46 -13.33 16.47
C VAL A 504 9.66 -14.13 16.98
N THR A 505 10.57 -13.47 17.67
CA THR A 505 11.75 -14.11 18.30
C THR A 505 11.35 -14.99 19.48
N ILE A 506 12.10 -16.07 19.73
CA ILE A 506 11.95 -16.98 20.88
C ILE A 506 13.09 -16.76 21.88
#